data_AF-A0A382D5B5-F1
#
_entry.id   AF-A0A382D5B5-F1
#
_cell.length_a   1.000
_cell.length_b   1.000
_cell.length_c   1.000
_cell.angle_alpha   90.00
_cell.angle_beta   90.00
_cell.angle_gamma   90.00
#
_symmetry.space_group_name_H-M   'P 1'
#
loop_
_entity.id
_entity.type
_entity.pdbx_description
1 polymer ?
#
loop_
_entity_poly.entity_id
_entity_poly.type
_entity_poly.pdbx_seq_one_letter_code
_entity_poly.pdbx_strand_id
1 'polypeptide(L)'
;MFMKKIVLIILLLSFCSISVQANEDNDQTLRDSLSVIDEIMNSPDQEIPSELISQAKAILVFPTLVKAGFLVGGRYGEGVASMRAKKTGKFGPPTFLTQGGLSFGFQIGAEAIDLVLLVMTQRGLESLLKDKFTLGADAAVSA
;
A
#
# COMPACT_ATOMS: atom_id res chain seq x y z
N MET A 1 -2.28 12.58 48.07
CA MET A 1 -3.22 13.05 47.01
C MET A 1 -2.55 13.93 45.94
N PHE A 2 -1.49 14.69 46.26
CA PHE A 2 -0.77 15.56 45.31
C PHE A 2 0.08 14.83 44.25
N MET A 3 0.79 13.75 44.62
CA MET A 3 1.66 13.02 43.68
C MET A 3 0.89 12.31 42.54
N LYS A 4 -0.34 11.85 42.80
CA LYS A 4 -1.21 11.24 41.77
C LYS A 4 -1.65 12.24 40.70
N LYS A 5 -1.80 13.52 41.05
CA LYS A 5 -2.20 14.58 40.12
C LYS A 5 -1.04 14.99 39.19
N ILE A 6 0.18 14.98 39.71
CA ILE A 6 1.40 15.29 38.94
C ILE A 6 1.70 14.18 37.91
N VAL A 7 1.54 12.91 38.31
CA VAL A 7 1.70 11.76 37.38
C VAL A 7 0.66 11.79 36.25
N LEU A 8 -0.58 12.20 36.55
CA LEU A 8 -1.65 12.28 35.54
C LEU A 8 -1.42 13.42 34.54
N ILE A 9 -0.85 14.55 34.97
CA ILE A 9 -0.51 15.67 34.08
C ILE A 9 0.66 15.33 33.15
N ILE A 10 1.69 14.62 33.63
CA ILE A 10 2.83 14.19 32.79
C ILE A 10 2.40 13.15 31.75
N LEU A 11 1.49 12.23 32.10
CA LEU A 11 0.95 11.25 31.16
C LEU A 11 0.10 11.91 30.06
N LEU A 12 -0.60 13.00 30.38
CA LEU A 12 -1.43 13.75 29.42
C LEU A 12 -0.59 14.60 28.44
N LEU A 13 0.54 15.16 28.91
CA LEU A 13 1.47 15.93 28.07
C LEU A 13 2.26 15.05 27.09
N SER A 14 2.49 13.78 27.43
CA SER A 14 3.16 12.82 26.55
C SER A 14 2.31 12.37 25.35
N PHE A 15 1.01 12.68 25.34
CA PHE A 15 0.08 12.32 24.25
C PHE A 15 0.00 13.36 23.12
N CYS A 16 0.58 14.56 23.28
CA CYS A 16 0.38 15.67 22.33
C CYS A 16 1.41 15.71 21.18
N SER A 17 2.42 14.84 21.16
CA SER A 17 3.51 14.92 20.18
C SER A 17 3.35 14.01 18.95
N ILE A 18 2.20 13.32 18.79
CA ILE A 18 1.98 12.40 17.66
C ILE A 18 0.87 12.94 16.76
N SER A 19 1.15 14.03 16.08
CA SER A 19 0.37 14.47 14.93
C SER A 19 1.33 15.30 14.08
N VAL A 20 1.50 14.95 12.81
CA VAL A 20 2.49 15.51 11.83
C VAL A 20 3.71 14.61 11.62
N GLN A 21 3.49 13.38 11.13
CA GLN A 21 4.54 12.61 10.44
C GLN A 21 3.93 11.63 9.41
N ALA A 22 2.98 12.11 8.60
CA ALA A 22 2.26 11.27 7.64
C ALA A 22 2.42 11.70 6.17
N ASN A 23 2.97 12.90 5.89
CA ASN A 23 2.98 13.44 4.52
C ASN A 23 4.24 13.10 3.71
N GLU A 24 5.40 12.98 4.35
CA GLU A 24 6.68 12.71 3.64
C GLU A 24 6.77 11.26 3.11
N ASP A 25 6.14 10.31 3.81
CA ASP A 25 6.18 8.89 3.49
C ASP A 25 5.37 8.54 2.23
N ASN A 26 4.22 9.21 2.06
CA ASN A 26 3.37 9.09 0.88
C ASN A 26 4.08 9.57 -0.39
N ASP A 27 4.76 10.72 -0.32
CA ASP A 27 5.49 11.28 -1.45
C ASP A 27 6.63 10.34 -1.90
N GLN A 28 7.30 9.69 -0.95
CA GLN A 28 8.35 8.71 -1.24
C GLN A 28 7.78 7.44 -1.86
N THR A 29 6.73 6.87 -1.26
CA THR A 29 6.03 5.68 -1.77
C THR A 29 5.54 5.89 -3.21
N LEU A 30 5.05 7.09 -3.54
CA LEU A 30 4.64 7.42 -4.90
C LEU A 30 5.83 7.44 -5.86
N ARG A 31 6.96 8.07 -5.49
CA ARG A 31 8.17 8.10 -6.32
C ARG A 31 8.74 6.70 -6.57
N ASP A 32 8.77 5.88 -5.54
CA ASP A 32 9.29 4.51 -5.64
C ASP A 32 8.38 3.64 -6.51
N SER A 33 7.05 3.79 -6.35
CA SER A 33 6.07 3.11 -7.22
C SER A 33 6.20 3.52 -8.69
N LEU A 34 6.45 4.80 -8.96
CA LEU A 34 6.68 5.29 -10.33
C LEU A 34 7.99 4.74 -10.90
N SER A 35 9.04 4.64 -10.08
CA SER A 35 10.34 4.10 -10.48
C SER A 35 10.22 2.61 -10.86
N VAL A 36 9.48 1.83 -10.07
CA VAL A 36 9.17 0.42 -10.37
C VAL A 36 8.44 0.28 -11.71
N ILE A 37 7.43 1.12 -11.98
CA ILE A 37 6.71 1.08 -13.25
C ILE A 37 7.63 1.46 -14.41
N ASP A 38 8.44 2.50 -14.26
CA ASP A 38 9.38 2.93 -15.30
C ASP A 38 10.41 1.83 -15.60
N GLU A 39 10.99 1.21 -14.57
CA GLU A 39 11.94 0.10 -14.72
C GLU A 39 11.32 -1.10 -15.44
N ILE A 40 10.10 -1.50 -15.05
CA ILE A 40 9.39 -2.61 -15.68
C ILE A 40 9.06 -2.30 -17.14
N MET A 41 8.58 -1.10 -17.44
CA MET A 41 8.20 -0.70 -18.80
C MET A 41 9.40 -0.50 -19.73
N ASN A 42 10.56 -0.12 -19.19
CA ASN A 42 11.80 0.05 -19.95
C ASN A 42 12.62 -1.25 -20.05
N SER A 43 12.22 -2.31 -19.35
CA SER A 43 12.89 -3.61 -19.38
C SER A 43 12.32 -4.51 -20.49
N PRO A 44 13.11 -4.89 -21.51
CA PRO A 44 12.60 -5.60 -22.69
C PRO A 44 12.02 -6.98 -22.39
N ASP A 45 12.41 -7.62 -21.28
CA ASP A 45 11.95 -8.95 -20.88
C ASP A 45 10.80 -8.93 -19.85
N GLN A 46 10.47 -7.76 -19.29
CA GLN A 46 9.52 -7.63 -18.17
C GLN A 46 8.38 -6.62 -18.44
N GLU A 47 8.36 -6.01 -19.62
CA GLU A 47 7.34 -5.05 -20.01
C GLU A 47 5.93 -5.64 -19.84
N ILE A 48 5.04 -4.88 -19.19
CA ILE A 48 3.64 -5.26 -19.07
C ILE A 48 2.97 -4.99 -20.42
N PRO A 49 2.42 -6.01 -21.11
CA PRO A 49 1.77 -5.81 -22.39
C PRO A 49 0.67 -4.74 -22.30
N SER A 50 0.70 -3.79 -23.22
CA SER A 50 -0.27 -2.68 -23.29
C SER A 50 -1.72 -3.16 -23.31
N GLU A 51 -1.98 -4.33 -23.90
CA GLU A 51 -3.28 -4.98 -23.88
C GLU A 51 -3.76 -5.31 -22.46
N LEU A 52 -2.89 -5.82 -21.58
CA LEU A 52 -3.25 -6.10 -20.19
C LEU A 52 -3.53 -4.81 -19.41
N ILE A 53 -2.70 -3.78 -19.60
CA ILE A 53 -2.93 -2.45 -19.00
C ILE A 53 -4.29 -1.90 -19.45
N SER A 54 -4.63 -2.04 -20.73
CA SER A 54 -5.89 -1.54 -21.30
C SER A 54 -7.12 -2.22 -20.70
N GLN A 55 -7.04 -3.51 -20.40
CA GLN A 55 -8.13 -4.29 -19.84
C GLN A 55 -8.25 -4.14 -18.32
N ALA A 56 -7.16 -3.77 -17.64
CA ALA A 56 -7.12 -3.60 -16.19
C ALA A 56 -8.12 -2.55 -15.69
N LYS A 57 -8.88 -2.92 -14.66
CA LYS A 57 -9.81 -2.07 -13.90
C LYS A 57 -9.11 -1.29 -12.80
N ALA A 58 -8.01 -1.84 -12.26
CA ALA A 58 -7.12 -1.13 -11.35
C ALA A 58 -5.70 -1.68 -11.52
N ILE A 59 -4.72 -0.83 -11.23
CA ILE A 59 -3.31 -1.20 -11.14
C ILE A 59 -2.85 -0.84 -9.74
N LEU A 60 -2.23 -1.79 -9.06
CA LEU A 60 -1.62 -1.58 -7.75
C LEU A 60 -0.12 -1.82 -7.85
N VAL A 61 0.66 -0.98 -7.20
CA VAL A 61 2.12 -1.06 -7.18
C VAL A 61 2.58 -1.01 -5.74
N PHE A 62 3.37 -1.99 -5.33
CA PHE A 62 4.02 -2.06 -4.02
C PHE A 62 5.52 -2.08 -4.24
N PRO A 63 6.20 -0.94 -4.10
CA PRO A 63 7.65 -0.93 -4.03
C PRO A 63 8.08 -1.64 -2.74
N THR A 64 9.06 -2.54 -2.83
CA THR A 64 9.69 -3.19 -1.67
C THR A 64 8.70 -3.89 -0.72
N LEU A 65 7.80 -4.71 -1.27
CA LEU A 65 6.94 -5.58 -0.47
C LEU A 65 7.78 -6.63 0.26
N VAL A 66 7.87 -6.51 1.59
CA VAL A 66 8.63 -7.43 2.42
C VAL A 66 7.80 -8.65 2.75
N LYS A 67 8.38 -9.83 2.53
CA LYS A 67 7.85 -11.13 2.92
C LYS A 67 8.86 -11.79 3.85
N ALA A 68 8.45 -12.23 5.02
CA ALA A 68 9.32 -12.93 5.95
C ALA A 68 8.59 -14.10 6.59
N GLY A 69 9.25 -15.25 6.74
CA GLY A 69 8.63 -16.41 7.38
C GLY A 69 9.54 -17.61 7.60
N PHE A 70 9.05 -18.53 8.43
CA PHE A 70 9.52 -19.91 8.58
C PHE A 70 8.31 -20.79 8.94
N LEU A 71 7.79 -21.57 7.98
CA LEU A 71 6.49 -22.27 8.00
C LEU A 71 5.26 -21.36 8.08
N VAL A 72 5.29 -20.36 8.96
CA VAL A 72 4.33 -19.26 9.06
C VAL A 72 5.11 -17.97 8.80
N GLY A 73 4.56 -17.11 7.96
CA GLY A 73 5.17 -15.86 7.56
C GLY A 73 4.18 -14.71 7.53
N GLY A 74 4.72 -13.51 7.38
CA GLY A 74 3.98 -12.28 7.16
C GLY A 74 4.47 -11.60 5.89
N ARG A 75 3.59 -10.81 5.30
CA ARG A 75 3.94 -9.82 4.30
C ARG A 75 3.47 -8.45 4.76
N TYR A 76 4.29 -7.44 4.53
CA TYR A 76 3.99 -6.05 4.80
C TYR A 76 4.60 -5.19 3.70
N GLY A 77 3.84 -4.21 3.22
CA GLY A 77 4.35 -3.19 2.31
C GLY A 77 3.33 -2.11 2.04
N GLU A 78 3.83 -0.95 1.68
CA GLU A 78 3.06 0.21 1.30
C GLU A 78 3.09 0.37 -0.21
N GLY A 79 2.07 1.00 -0.76
CA GLY A 79 1.93 1.09 -2.20
C GLY A 79 0.86 2.06 -2.62
N VAL A 80 0.66 2.11 -3.93
CA VAL A 80 -0.33 2.97 -4.59
C VAL A 80 -1.24 2.15 -5.48
N ALA A 81 -2.53 2.51 -5.50
CA ALA A 81 -3.51 2.01 -6.47
C ALA A 81 -3.93 3.14 -7.39
N SER A 82 -4.10 2.85 -8.66
CA SER A 82 -4.90 3.68 -9.55
C SER A 82 -6.05 2.86 -10.13
N MET A 83 -7.27 3.38 -9.94
CA MET A 83 -8.50 2.75 -10.42
C MET A 83 -8.94 3.38 -11.74
N ARG A 84 -9.39 2.56 -12.68
CA ARG A 84 -9.95 3.03 -13.95
C ARG A 84 -11.38 3.50 -13.74
N ALA A 85 -11.63 4.76 -14.04
CA ALA A 85 -12.96 5.35 -13.96
C ALA A 85 -13.88 4.76 -15.04
N LYS A 86 -15.03 4.20 -14.64
CA LYS A 86 -16.00 3.59 -15.58
C LYS A 86 -16.54 4.57 -16.62
N LYS A 87 -16.63 5.86 -16.27
CA LYS A 87 -17.18 6.91 -17.15
C LYS A 87 -16.19 7.39 -18.21
N THR A 88 -14.93 7.59 -17.84
CA THR A 88 -13.92 8.19 -18.74
C THR A 88 -12.97 7.16 -19.34
N GLY A 89 -12.95 5.94 -18.79
CA GLY A 89 -12.00 4.90 -19.17
C GLY A 89 -10.57 5.23 -18.79
N LYS A 90 -10.28 6.33 -18.07
CA LYS A 90 -8.93 6.71 -17.65
C LYS A 90 -8.63 6.24 -16.24
N PHE A 91 -7.36 6.01 -15.96
CA PHE A 91 -6.87 5.81 -14.60
C PHE A 91 -7.03 7.11 -13.80
N GLY A 92 -7.59 6.97 -12.60
CA GLY A 92 -7.79 8.07 -11.66
C GLY A 92 -6.51 8.42 -10.89
N PRO A 93 -6.61 9.39 -9.95
CA PRO A 93 -5.48 9.73 -9.10
C PRO A 93 -4.99 8.51 -8.30
N PRO A 94 -3.68 8.42 -8.01
CA PRO A 94 -3.17 7.36 -7.15
C PRO A 94 -3.75 7.48 -5.74
N THR A 95 -4.00 6.34 -5.12
CA THR A 95 -4.48 6.23 -3.74
C THR A 95 -3.50 5.37 -2.96
N PHE A 96 -3.04 5.87 -1.81
CA PHE A 96 -2.13 5.15 -0.94
C PHE A 96 -2.85 4.03 -0.19
N LEU A 97 -2.17 2.90 -0.09
CA LEU A 97 -2.70 1.70 0.55
C LEU A 97 -1.58 0.90 1.18
N THR A 98 -1.89 0.31 2.33
CA THR A 98 -0.97 -0.56 3.05
C THR A 98 -1.49 -1.98 2.94
N GLN A 99 -0.60 -2.90 2.56
CA GLN A 99 -0.86 -4.33 2.51
C GLN A 99 -0.21 -5.03 3.69
N GLY A 100 -1.03 -5.68 4.52
CA GLY A 100 -0.57 -6.53 5.60
C GLY A 100 -1.27 -7.88 5.55
N GLY A 101 -0.53 -8.98 5.62
CA GLY A 101 -1.14 -10.31 5.64
C GLY A 101 -0.26 -11.38 6.23
N LEU A 102 -0.90 -12.38 6.83
CA LEU A 102 -0.23 -13.63 7.19
C LEU A 102 -0.18 -14.53 5.96
N SER A 103 0.94 -15.19 5.76
CA SER A 103 1.17 -16.17 4.71
C SER A 103 1.62 -17.48 5.34
N PHE A 104 1.16 -18.61 4.81
CA PHE A 104 1.69 -19.93 5.15
C PHE A 104 2.51 -20.41 3.97
N GLY A 105 3.78 -20.76 4.19
CA GLY A 105 4.68 -21.15 3.11
C GLY A 105 6.04 -21.64 3.58
N PHE A 106 6.72 -22.40 2.71
CA PHE A 106 8.08 -22.92 2.90
C PHE A 106 9.18 -21.88 2.61
N GLN A 107 8.85 -20.58 2.60
CA GLN A 107 9.89 -19.56 2.58
C GLN A 107 10.58 -19.56 3.94
N ILE A 108 11.90 -19.78 3.93
CA ILE A 108 12.79 -19.63 5.07
C ILE A 108 13.60 -18.37 4.80
N GLY A 109 13.30 -17.29 5.51
CA GLY A 109 14.03 -16.03 5.38
C GLY A 109 13.13 -14.82 5.18
N ALA A 110 13.76 -13.71 4.79
CA ALA A 110 13.10 -12.47 4.44
C ALA A 110 13.52 -12.06 3.02
N GLU A 111 12.54 -11.65 2.22
CA GLU A 111 12.69 -11.21 0.84
C GLU A 111 11.91 -9.91 0.65
N ALA A 112 12.49 -8.96 -0.06
CA ALA A 112 11.79 -7.76 -0.52
C ALA A 112 11.61 -7.84 -2.03
N ILE A 113 10.39 -7.63 -2.51
CA ILE A 113 10.07 -7.68 -3.94
C ILE A 113 9.29 -6.46 -4.36
N ASP A 114 9.46 -6.03 -5.61
CA ASP A 114 8.56 -5.08 -6.24
C ASP A 114 7.37 -5.83 -6.86
N LEU A 115 6.16 -5.44 -6.49
CA LEU A 115 4.94 -6.13 -6.90
C LEU A 115 4.00 -5.19 -7.65
N VAL A 116 3.71 -5.53 -8.91
CA VAL A 116 2.65 -4.90 -9.70
C VAL A 116 1.47 -5.85 -9.87
N LEU A 117 0.27 -5.40 -9.50
CA LEU A 117 -0.97 -6.17 -9.61
C LEU A 117 -1.93 -5.50 -10.60
N LEU A 118 -2.31 -6.23 -11.64
CA LEU A 118 -3.34 -5.82 -12.58
C LEU A 118 -4.67 -6.49 -12.22
N VAL A 119 -5.65 -5.68 -11.87
CA VAL A 119 -6.98 -6.16 -11.48
C VAL A 119 -7.89 -6.15 -12.70
N MET A 120 -8.10 -7.32 -13.29
CA MET A 120 -8.83 -7.44 -14.57
C MET A 120 -10.35 -7.41 -14.40
N THR A 121 -10.86 -7.73 -13.21
CA THR A 121 -12.30 -7.90 -12.98
C THR A 121 -12.83 -6.97 -11.90
N GLN A 122 -14.09 -6.57 -12.05
CA GLN A 122 -14.80 -5.78 -11.05
C GLN A 122 -14.91 -6.52 -9.71
N ARG A 123 -15.15 -7.84 -9.75
CA ARG A 123 -15.20 -8.69 -8.55
C ARG A 123 -13.84 -8.73 -7.83
N GLY A 124 -12.74 -8.86 -8.57
CA GLY A 124 -11.40 -8.82 -8.00
C GLY A 124 -11.11 -7.49 -7.30
N LEU A 125 -11.53 -6.38 -7.91
CA LEU A 125 -11.39 -5.05 -7.31
C LEU A 125 -12.20 -4.93 -6.01
N GLU A 126 -13.44 -5.39 -6.00
CA GLU A 126 -14.29 -5.38 -4.81
C GLU A 126 -13.77 -6.30 -3.70
N SER A 127 -13.22 -7.46 -4.05
CA SER A 127 -12.57 -8.35 -3.10
C SER A 127 -11.34 -7.71 -2.47
N LEU A 128 -10.51 -7.01 -3.24
CA LEU A 128 -9.33 -6.30 -2.70
C LEU A 128 -9.74 -5.16 -1.76
N LEU A 129 -10.79 -4.42 -2.10
CA LEU A 129 -11.31 -3.37 -1.21
C LEU A 129 -11.92 -3.92 0.09
N LYS A 130 -12.42 -5.17 0.08
CA LYS A 130 -12.99 -5.83 1.26
C LYS A 130 -11.93 -6.51 2.12
N ASP A 131 -10.95 -7.16 1.51
CA ASP A 131 -9.88 -7.88 2.21
C ASP A 131 -8.72 -6.94 2.55
N LYS A 132 -8.81 -6.32 3.73
CA LYS A 132 -7.66 -5.85 4.55
C LYS A 132 -6.63 -4.92 3.89
N PHE A 133 -6.95 -4.29 2.76
CA PHE A 133 -6.23 -3.10 2.32
C PHE A 133 -6.76 -1.92 3.13
N THR A 134 -5.98 -1.49 4.13
CA THR A 134 -6.21 -0.21 4.78
C THR A 134 -5.89 0.88 3.77
N LEU A 135 -6.94 1.48 3.21
CA LEU A 135 -6.84 2.75 2.51
C LEU A 135 -6.25 3.76 3.50
N GLY A 136 -5.16 4.41 3.11
CA GLY A 136 -4.43 5.34 3.98
C GLY A 136 -5.33 6.44 4.54
N ALA A 137 -4.84 7.13 5.58
CA ALA A 137 -5.59 8.09 6.39
C ALA A 137 -6.37 9.15 5.58
N ASP A 138 -5.94 9.51 4.37
CA ASP A 138 -6.63 10.48 3.50
C ASP A 138 -8.00 10.01 2.99
N ALA A 139 -8.23 8.70 2.88
CA ALA A 139 -9.55 8.16 2.57
C ALA A 139 -10.52 8.29 3.75
N ALA A 140 -10.02 8.33 4.99
CA ALA A 140 -10.83 8.51 6.19
C ALA A 140 -11.20 9.98 6.45
N VAL A 141 -10.44 10.93 5.90
CA VAL A 141 -10.72 12.38 6.01
C VAL A 141 -11.71 12.87 4.93
N SER A 142 -11.91 12.08 3.87
CA SER A 142 -12.80 12.43 2.75
C SER A 142 -14.15 11.68 2.73
N ALA A 143 -14.51 10.99 3.82
CA ALA A 143 -15.76 10.21 3.95
C ALA A 143 -16.82 10.94 4.80
#